data_AF-A0A2K3LR31-F1
#
_entry.id   AF-A0A2K3LR31-F1
#
_cell.length_a   1.000
_cell.length_b   1.000
_cell.length_c   1.000
_cell.angle_alpha   90.00
_cell.angle_beta   90.00
_cell.angle_gamma   90.00
#
_symmetry.space_group_name_H-M   'P 1'
#
loop_
_entity.id
_entity.type
_entity.pdbx_description
1 polymer ?
#
loop_
_entity_poly.entity_id
_entity_poly.type
_entity_poly.pdbx_seq_one_letter_code
_entity_poly.pdbx_strand_id
1 'polypeptide(L)'
;MQGDINVHQFFTGYTKGRSDWRNWPQVLKLKDWPPSNLFEESLPRHCAEFISSLPYKEYTDPFKGVLNLAVKLPEGILKPDMGPKTYIAYGFAEELGRGDSVTKLHCDMSDAVNVLTHIAEVELNPDSIKAIKELTQKHLKQDKTELHLHRGNQVVDPVREHSVADDDGLSSESELNEVDEMTVKKENSLLVGGDSVDGALWDIFRREDVPKLEEYLKNHFREFRHLHCSPLNQ
;
A
#
# COMPACT_ATOMS: atom_id res chain seq x y z
N MET A 1 6.41 -6.99 14.48
CA MET A 1 7.43 -6.81 15.55
C MET A 1 8.08 -5.47 15.35
N GLN A 2 7.94 -4.56 16.31
CA GLN A 2 8.71 -3.33 16.34
C GLN A 2 10.07 -3.70 16.95
N GLY A 3 11.01 -4.13 16.10
CA GLY A 3 12.40 -4.29 16.53
C GLY A 3 12.99 -2.90 16.77
N ASP A 4 13.89 -2.77 17.74
CA ASP A 4 14.61 -1.53 18.08
C ASP A 4 15.53 -1.09 16.92
N ILE A 5 14.94 -0.58 15.84
CA ILE A 5 15.65 0.01 14.72
C ILE A 5 15.81 1.49 15.04
N ASN A 6 17.05 1.94 15.17
CA ASN A 6 17.33 3.37 15.32
C ASN A 6 17.34 4.07 13.95
N VAL A 7 17.29 5.41 13.97
CA VAL A 7 17.21 6.24 12.76
C VAL A 7 18.38 5.99 11.79
N HIS A 8 19.60 5.76 12.31
CA HIS A 8 20.77 5.48 11.48
C HIS A 8 20.64 4.13 10.74
N GLN A 9 20.18 3.09 11.43
CA GLN A 9 19.91 1.79 10.83
C GLN A 9 18.79 1.87 9.79
N PHE A 10 17.77 2.70 10.04
CA PHE A 10 16.71 2.96 9.07
C PHE A 10 17.27 3.60 7.79
N PHE A 11 18.07 4.66 7.88
CA PHE A 11 18.64 5.30 6.67
C PHE A 11 19.70 4.42 5.97
N THR A 12 20.44 3.60 6.73
CA THR A 12 21.36 2.62 6.14
C THR A 12 20.59 1.56 5.34
N GLY A 13 19.49 1.04 5.89
CA GLY A 13 18.64 0.08 5.18
C GLY A 13 17.88 0.71 4.00
N TYR A 14 17.52 1.99 4.08
CA TYR A 14 16.87 2.72 2.99
C TYR A 14 17.75 2.78 1.73
N THR A 15 19.07 2.93 1.92
CA THR A 15 20.03 3.08 0.81
C THR A 15 20.68 1.77 0.38
N LYS A 16 20.78 0.78 1.26
CA LYS A 16 21.47 -0.50 0.98
C LYS A 16 20.53 -1.70 0.87
N GLY A 17 19.25 -1.51 1.16
CA GLY A 17 18.29 -2.60 1.31
C GLY A 17 18.39 -3.29 2.66
N ARG A 18 17.32 -4.01 3.00
CA ARG A 18 17.21 -4.75 4.24
C ARG A 18 16.28 -5.95 4.07
N SER A 19 16.71 -7.10 4.56
CA SER A 19 15.93 -8.34 4.55
C SER A 19 15.74 -8.90 5.95
N ASP A 20 14.70 -9.70 6.13
CA ASP A 20 14.45 -10.46 7.33
C ASP A 20 15.24 -11.78 7.36
N TRP A 21 14.98 -12.61 8.37
CA TRP A 21 15.62 -13.92 8.54
C TRP A 21 15.27 -14.97 7.48
N ARG A 22 14.26 -14.72 6.63
CA ARG A 22 13.89 -15.55 5.48
C ARG A 22 14.42 -15.00 4.16
N ASN A 23 15.30 -13.98 4.20
CA ASN A 23 15.72 -13.18 3.05
C ASN A 23 14.57 -12.44 2.35
N TRP A 24 13.40 -12.33 3.00
CA TRP A 24 12.28 -11.54 2.51
C TRP A 24 12.57 -10.06 2.79
N PRO A 25 12.35 -9.15 1.84
CA PRO A 25 12.68 -7.76 2.04
C PRO A 25 11.76 -7.10 3.06
N GLN A 26 12.30 -6.23 3.90
CA GLN A 26 11.54 -5.55 4.95
C GLN A 26 10.91 -4.27 4.42
N VAL A 27 9.67 -3.99 4.82
CA VAL A 27 9.00 -2.71 4.56
C VAL A 27 8.97 -1.92 5.87
N LEU A 28 9.73 -0.83 5.92
CA LEU A 28 9.78 0.07 7.08
C LEU A 28 9.30 1.45 6.68
N LYS A 29 8.60 2.12 7.60
CA LYS A 29 8.15 3.50 7.45
C LYS A 29 8.59 4.31 8.67
N LEU A 30 9.28 5.41 8.40
CA LEU A 30 9.55 6.47 9.35
C LEU A 30 8.49 7.56 9.15
N LYS A 31 7.60 7.71 10.15
CA LYS A 31 6.48 8.64 10.12
C LYS A 31 6.82 9.89 10.95
N ASP A 32 6.41 11.05 10.47
CA ASP A 32 6.46 12.32 11.19
C ASP A 32 7.88 12.61 11.72
N TRP A 33 8.90 12.48 10.86
CA TRP A 33 10.30 12.76 11.21
C TRP A 33 10.86 13.93 10.39
N PRO A 34 11.39 14.99 11.02
CA PRO A 34 11.27 15.32 12.44
C PRO A 34 9.79 15.43 12.89
N PRO A 35 9.48 15.26 14.19
CA PRO A 35 8.14 15.49 14.71
C PRO A 35 7.55 16.80 14.19
N SER A 36 6.31 16.77 13.69
CA SER A 36 5.71 17.86 12.89
C SER A 36 5.72 19.22 13.59
N ASN A 37 5.58 19.23 14.92
CA ASN A 37 5.65 20.44 15.74
C ASN A 37 7.03 21.10 15.77
N LEU A 38 8.06 20.43 15.24
CA LEU A 38 9.44 20.90 15.24
C LEU A 38 10.03 20.97 13.83
N PHE A 39 9.25 20.79 12.76
CA PHE A 39 9.84 20.75 11.41
C PHE A 39 10.46 22.09 11.01
N GLU A 40 9.75 23.20 11.26
CA GLU A 40 10.26 24.55 11.02
C GLU A 40 11.48 24.87 11.91
N GLU A 41 11.46 24.44 13.17
CA GLU A 41 12.56 24.68 14.11
C GLU A 41 13.79 23.81 13.82
N SER A 42 13.58 22.54 13.49
CA SER A 42 14.63 21.53 13.30
C SER A 42 15.26 21.63 11.91
N LEU A 43 14.46 21.95 10.88
CA LEU A 43 14.89 21.99 9.48
C LEU A 43 14.39 23.27 8.77
N PRO A 44 14.73 24.47 9.26
CA PRO A 44 14.15 25.74 8.78
C PRO A 44 14.35 25.98 7.28
N ARG A 45 15.54 25.63 6.77
CA ARG A 45 15.83 25.72 5.33
C ARG A 45 14.94 24.82 4.49
N HIS A 46 14.78 23.55 4.89
CA HIS A 46 13.95 22.59 4.16
C HIS A 46 12.47 22.97 4.26
N CYS A 47 12.03 23.50 5.41
CA CYS A 47 10.69 24.03 5.57
C CYS A 47 10.43 25.17 4.58
N ALA A 48 11.31 26.19 4.54
CA ALA A 48 11.18 27.30 3.61
C ALA A 48 11.17 26.84 2.14
N GLU A 49 12.06 25.92 1.78
CA GLU A 49 12.15 25.36 0.43
C GLU A 49 10.89 24.58 0.05
N PHE A 50 10.42 23.68 0.93
CA PHE A 50 9.19 22.90 0.74
C PHE A 50 7.97 23.81 0.58
N ILE A 51 7.78 24.77 1.49
CA ILE A 51 6.67 25.72 1.40
C ILE A 51 6.79 26.55 0.12
N SER A 52 8.00 26.90 -0.33
CA SER A 52 8.19 27.62 -1.59
C SER A 52 7.91 26.78 -2.84
N SER A 53 8.02 25.45 -2.77
CA SER A 53 7.80 24.54 -3.90
C SER A 53 6.39 23.96 -4.03
N LEU A 54 5.53 24.08 -2.99
CA LEU A 54 4.12 23.64 -3.07
C LEU A 54 3.38 24.16 -4.33
N PRO A 55 2.66 23.30 -5.07
CA PRO A 55 1.84 23.72 -6.20
C PRO A 55 0.54 24.41 -5.74
N TYR A 56 -0.14 25.16 -6.61
CA TYR A 56 -1.44 25.80 -6.32
C TYR A 56 -1.42 26.64 -5.03
N LYS A 57 -0.49 27.60 -4.95
CA LYS A 57 -0.20 28.41 -3.75
C LYS A 57 -1.42 29.10 -3.16
N GLU A 58 -2.40 29.43 -3.99
CA GLU A 58 -3.66 30.03 -3.57
C GLU A 58 -4.37 29.16 -2.51
N TYR A 59 -4.23 27.84 -2.61
CA TYR A 59 -4.80 26.84 -1.69
C TYR A 59 -3.78 26.26 -0.71
N THR A 60 -2.54 26.04 -1.15
CA THR A 60 -1.57 25.23 -0.39
C THR A 60 -0.61 26.05 0.46
N ASP A 61 -0.40 27.35 0.15
CA ASP A 61 0.49 28.19 0.94
C ASP A 61 -0.11 28.41 2.35
N PRO A 62 0.56 27.95 3.43
CA PRO A 62 0.03 28.02 4.78
C PRO A 62 0.14 29.43 5.41
N PHE A 63 0.78 30.37 4.72
CA PHE A 63 0.96 31.74 5.20
C PHE A 63 0.20 32.76 4.35
N LYS A 64 0.15 32.54 3.03
CA LYS A 64 -0.33 33.53 2.05
C LYS A 64 -1.45 33.01 1.14
N GLY A 65 -1.86 31.75 1.28
CA GLY A 65 -2.91 31.14 0.46
C GLY A 65 -4.22 31.89 0.61
N VAL A 66 -4.66 32.58 -0.45
CA VAL A 66 -5.87 33.40 -0.42
C VAL A 66 -7.15 32.58 -0.31
N LEU A 67 -7.12 31.34 -0.79
CA LEU A 67 -8.21 30.36 -0.73
C LEU A 67 -7.98 29.30 0.36
N ASN A 68 -6.84 29.36 1.05
CA ASN A 68 -6.56 28.51 2.20
C ASN A 68 -7.27 29.04 3.45
N LEU A 69 -8.40 28.46 3.82
CA LEU A 69 -9.18 28.90 4.97
C LEU A 69 -8.40 28.87 6.29
N ALA A 70 -7.40 27.98 6.43
CA ALA A 70 -6.60 27.88 7.64
C ALA A 70 -5.80 29.17 7.94
N VAL A 71 -5.43 29.95 6.91
CA VAL A 71 -4.71 31.22 7.08
C VAL A 71 -5.63 32.36 7.51
N LYS A 72 -6.95 32.17 7.38
CA LYS A 72 -7.98 33.17 7.72
C LYS A 72 -8.61 32.92 9.10
N LEU A 73 -8.29 31.80 9.74
CA LEU A 73 -8.80 31.51 11.08
C LEU A 73 -8.24 32.49 12.12
N PRO A 74 -9.08 33.00 13.05
CA PRO A 74 -8.63 33.90 14.12
C PRO A 74 -7.52 33.32 14.99
N GLU A 75 -6.74 34.20 15.60
CA GLU A 75 -5.77 33.82 16.63
C GLU A 75 -6.48 33.17 17.84
N GLY A 76 -5.85 32.16 18.43
CA GLY A 76 -6.40 31.43 19.59
C GLY A 76 -7.37 30.29 19.24
N ILE A 77 -7.76 30.12 17.97
CA ILE A 77 -8.50 28.93 17.52
C ILE A 77 -7.51 27.79 17.26
N LEU A 78 -7.88 26.57 17.67
CA LEU A 78 -7.15 25.35 17.31
C LEU A 78 -7.22 25.17 15.79
N LYS A 79 -6.10 25.42 15.13
CA LYS A 79 -5.95 25.12 13.70
C LYS A 79 -5.76 23.61 13.53
N PRO A 80 -6.24 23.04 12.42
CA PRO A 80 -5.79 21.71 12.01
C PRO A 80 -4.26 21.67 11.95
N ASP A 81 -3.67 20.50 12.11
CA ASP A 81 -2.22 20.32 11.93
C ASP A 81 -1.87 20.49 10.44
N MET A 82 -1.60 21.74 10.03
CA MET A 82 -1.30 22.16 8.66
C MET A 82 0.19 22.12 8.33
N GLY A 83 1.03 21.68 9.29
CA GLY A 83 2.48 21.65 9.11
C GLY A 83 2.91 20.59 8.09
N PRO A 84 4.08 20.77 7.44
CA PRO A 84 4.64 19.74 6.59
C PRO A 84 4.85 18.45 7.40
N LYS A 85 4.34 17.33 6.88
CA LYS A 85 4.60 16.00 7.41
C LYS A 85 5.52 15.25 6.48
N THR A 86 6.60 14.71 7.05
CA THR A 86 7.56 13.92 6.29
C THR A 86 7.31 12.44 6.52
N TYR A 87 7.23 11.71 5.41
CA TYR A 87 7.12 10.25 5.40
C TYR A 87 8.28 9.71 4.58
N ILE A 88 9.09 8.85 5.20
CA ILE A 88 10.17 8.14 4.51
C ILE A 88 9.87 6.66 4.67
N ALA A 89 9.86 5.93 3.57
CA ALA A 89 9.53 4.52 3.60
C ALA A 89 10.34 3.73 2.59
N TYR A 90 10.46 2.44 2.87
CA TYR A 90 10.98 1.48 1.91
C TYR A 90 9.82 1.07 1.00
N GLY A 91 10.14 0.56 -0.18
CA GLY A 91 9.15 0.05 -1.12
C GLY A 91 9.76 -0.97 -2.06
N PHE A 92 8.92 -1.62 -2.86
CA PHE A 92 9.31 -2.56 -3.89
C PHE A 92 8.71 -2.12 -5.22
N ALA A 93 9.46 -2.33 -6.31
CA ALA A 93 8.95 -2.06 -7.65
C ALA A 93 7.80 -3.00 -8.04
N GLU A 94 7.83 -4.23 -7.53
CA GLU A 94 6.79 -5.24 -7.76
C GLU A 94 5.97 -5.46 -6.49
N GLU A 95 4.64 -5.53 -6.63
CA GLU A 95 3.75 -5.91 -5.53
C GLU A 95 3.97 -7.37 -5.16
N LEU A 96 4.37 -7.61 -3.90
CA LEU A 96 4.63 -8.96 -3.40
C LEU A 96 3.37 -9.58 -2.75
N GLY A 97 2.27 -8.82 -2.66
CA GLY A 97 0.94 -9.26 -2.29
C GLY A 97 0.71 -9.51 -0.79
N ARG A 98 1.74 -9.33 0.06
CA ARG A 98 1.62 -9.55 1.51
C ARG A 98 2.35 -8.50 2.33
N GLY A 99 1.58 -7.52 2.83
CA GLY A 99 2.09 -6.50 3.74
C GLY A 99 3.06 -5.52 3.09
N ASP A 100 2.89 -5.30 1.79
CA ASP A 100 3.64 -4.37 0.93
C ASP A 100 3.15 -2.92 1.04
N SER A 101 1.90 -2.70 1.49
CA SER A 101 1.39 -1.34 1.70
C SER A 101 2.11 -0.58 2.82
N VAL A 102 2.78 0.51 2.43
CA VAL A 102 3.45 1.46 3.33
C VAL A 102 2.45 2.35 4.07
N THR A 103 1.38 2.74 3.39
CA THR A 103 0.29 3.53 3.94
C THR A 103 -1.00 2.78 3.68
N LYS A 104 -1.69 2.38 4.76
CA LYS A 104 -2.97 1.69 4.64
C LYS A 104 -4.05 2.66 4.15
N LEU A 105 -5.10 2.11 3.53
CA LEU A 105 -6.27 2.86 3.14
C LEU A 105 -6.82 3.67 4.33
N HIS A 106 -7.03 4.95 4.12
CA HIS A 106 -7.60 5.88 5.10
C HIS A 106 -8.30 7.03 4.38
N CYS A 107 -9.10 7.77 5.13
CA CYS A 107 -9.73 9.01 4.67
C CYS A 107 -9.07 10.17 5.41
N ASP A 108 -8.55 11.14 4.67
CA ASP A 108 -8.00 12.36 5.26
C ASP A 108 -9.12 13.27 5.79
N MET A 109 -8.85 13.88 6.94
CA MET A 109 -9.82 14.76 7.62
C MET A 109 -9.84 16.19 7.04
N SER A 110 -8.84 16.54 6.23
CA SER A 110 -8.68 17.84 5.58
C SER A 110 -8.07 17.65 4.21
N ASP A 111 -8.14 18.70 3.38
CA ASP A 111 -7.41 18.71 2.11
C ASP A 111 -5.90 18.56 2.37
N ALA A 112 -5.24 17.82 1.50
CA ALA A 112 -3.82 17.50 1.61
C ALA A 112 -3.12 17.58 0.25
N VAL A 113 -1.84 17.95 0.28
CA VAL A 113 -0.94 17.89 -0.87
C VAL A 113 0.25 17.01 -0.50
N ASN A 114 0.45 15.95 -1.28
CA ASN A 114 1.60 15.05 -1.13
C ASN A 114 2.60 15.33 -2.25
N VAL A 115 3.86 15.55 -1.89
CA VAL A 115 4.93 15.80 -2.85
C VAL A 115 6.00 14.74 -2.64
N LEU A 116 6.27 13.94 -3.68
CA LEU A 116 7.37 12.99 -3.67
C LEU A 116 8.67 13.72 -4.00
N THR A 117 9.56 13.84 -3.01
CA THR A 117 10.78 14.66 -3.15
C THR A 117 12.05 13.85 -3.34
N HIS A 118 12.02 12.54 -3.06
CA HIS A 118 13.21 11.69 -3.13
C HIS A 118 12.85 10.22 -3.39
N ILE A 119 13.65 9.57 -4.23
CA ILE A 119 13.62 8.13 -4.48
C ILE A 119 15.07 7.64 -4.43
N ALA A 120 15.31 6.48 -3.81
CA ALA A 120 16.57 5.75 -3.90
C ALA A 120 16.27 4.33 -4.37
N GLU A 121 16.79 3.98 -5.54
CA GLU A 121 16.73 2.61 -6.04
C GLU A 121 17.73 1.74 -5.30
N VAL A 122 17.32 0.51 -5.00
CA VAL A 122 18.14 -0.48 -4.30
C VAL A 122 18.06 -1.79 -5.05
N GLU A 123 19.22 -2.28 -5.48
CA GLU A 123 19.32 -3.61 -6.10
C GLU A 123 19.19 -4.71 -5.05
N LEU A 124 18.30 -5.67 -5.30
CA LEU A 124 18.17 -6.86 -4.46
C LEU A 124 19.30 -7.85 -4.77
N ASN A 125 19.87 -8.44 -3.72
CA ASN A 125 20.85 -9.50 -3.90
C ASN A 125 20.20 -10.79 -4.47
N PRO A 126 20.96 -11.68 -5.12
CA PRO A 126 20.42 -12.90 -5.74
C PRO A 126 19.69 -13.84 -4.77
N ASP A 127 20.15 -13.93 -3.51
CA ASP A 127 19.54 -14.79 -2.50
C ASP A 127 18.16 -14.27 -2.08
N SER A 128 18.00 -12.95 -1.97
CA SER A 128 16.71 -12.28 -1.74
C SER A 128 15.77 -12.49 -2.92
N ILE A 129 16.25 -12.33 -4.16
CA ILE A 129 15.43 -12.58 -5.36
C ILE A 129 14.92 -14.02 -5.40
N LYS A 130 15.80 -14.98 -5.10
CA LYS A 130 15.44 -16.40 -5.02
C LYS A 130 14.40 -16.64 -3.91
N ALA A 131 14.62 -16.09 -2.72
CA ALA A 131 13.71 -16.24 -1.60
C ALA A 131 12.33 -15.63 -1.89
N ILE A 132 12.27 -14.46 -2.53
CA ILE A 132 11.01 -13.82 -2.94
C ILE A 132 10.24 -14.75 -3.87
N LYS A 133 10.87 -15.26 -4.94
CA LYS A 133 10.22 -16.19 -5.89
C LYS A 133 9.64 -17.42 -5.19
N GLU A 134 10.44 -18.08 -4.36
CA GLU A 134 10.01 -19.30 -3.65
C GLU A 134 8.88 -19.03 -2.64
N LEU A 135 8.98 -17.93 -1.89
CA LEU A 135 7.99 -17.57 -0.86
C LEU A 135 6.69 -17.09 -1.49
N THR A 136 6.73 -16.27 -2.54
CA THR A 136 5.53 -15.83 -3.27
C THR A 136 4.75 -17.03 -3.83
N GLN A 137 5.43 -18.05 -4.38
CA GLN A 137 4.74 -19.28 -4.81
C GLN A 137 4.09 -20.03 -3.65
N LYS A 138 4.75 -20.11 -2.49
CA LYS A 138 4.17 -20.73 -1.28
C LYS A 138 2.97 -19.95 -0.78
N HIS A 139 3.05 -18.62 -0.81
CA HIS A 139 1.96 -17.72 -0.43
C HIS A 139 0.73 -17.95 -1.33
N LEU A 140 0.91 -17.94 -2.65
CA LEU A 140 -0.17 -18.20 -3.60
C LEU A 140 -0.85 -19.56 -3.39
N LYS A 141 -0.06 -20.62 -3.12
CA LYS A 141 -0.62 -21.94 -2.81
C LYS A 141 -1.43 -21.93 -1.51
N GLN A 142 -0.92 -21.27 -0.48
CA GLN A 142 -1.61 -21.11 0.80
C GLN A 142 -2.95 -20.37 0.64
N ASP A 143 -2.95 -19.24 -0.08
CA ASP A 143 -4.17 -18.44 -0.31
C ASP A 143 -5.23 -19.26 -1.04
N LYS A 144 -4.85 -20.02 -2.07
CA LYS A 144 -5.75 -20.96 -2.73
C LYS A 144 -6.33 -21.95 -1.73
N THR A 145 -5.52 -22.66 -0.96
CA THR A 145 -6.02 -23.67 -0.03
C THR A 145 -6.99 -23.09 1.01
N GLU A 146 -6.64 -21.97 1.64
CA GLU A 146 -7.44 -21.37 2.72
C GLU A 146 -8.76 -20.78 2.21
N LEU A 147 -8.76 -20.14 1.03
CA LEU A 147 -9.98 -19.57 0.44
C LEU A 147 -10.96 -20.66 -0.03
N HIS A 148 -10.48 -21.80 -0.55
CA HIS A 148 -11.34 -22.93 -0.92
C HIS A 148 -12.03 -23.56 0.30
N LEU A 149 -11.30 -23.77 1.40
CA LEU A 149 -11.86 -24.34 2.63
C LEU A 149 -12.98 -23.49 3.23
N HIS A 150 -12.86 -22.16 3.16
CA HIS A 150 -13.89 -21.28 3.68
C HIS A 150 -15.12 -21.17 2.77
N ARG A 151 -14.96 -21.28 1.46
CA ARG A 151 -16.10 -21.30 0.52
C ARG A 151 -16.92 -22.58 0.65
N GLY A 152 -16.31 -23.71 1.02
CA GLY A 152 -17.00 -24.98 1.29
C GLY A 152 -17.80 -25.03 2.61
N ASN A 153 -17.55 -24.10 3.55
CA ASN A 153 -18.23 -24.04 4.85
C ASN A 153 -19.39 -23.03 4.91
N GLN A 154 -19.75 -22.37 3.81
CA GLN A 154 -21.05 -21.69 3.71
C GLN A 154 -22.12 -22.75 3.43
N VAL A 155 -22.59 -23.38 4.51
CA VAL A 155 -23.74 -24.28 4.49
C VAL A 155 -24.97 -23.48 4.05
N VAL A 156 -25.45 -23.78 2.85
CA VAL A 156 -26.80 -23.47 2.39
C VAL A 156 -27.80 -24.15 3.33
N ASP A 157 -28.76 -23.36 3.85
CA ASP A 157 -29.89 -23.88 4.62
C ASP A 157 -30.62 -24.99 3.85
N PRO A 158 -30.97 -26.11 4.49
CA PRO A 158 -31.71 -27.19 3.83
C PRO A 158 -33.20 -26.83 3.80
N VAL A 159 -33.66 -26.25 2.70
CA VAL A 159 -35.10 -26.27 2.39
C VAL A 159 -35.43 -27.63 1.75
N ARG A 160 -36.28 -28.38 2.44
CA ARG A 160 -36.79 -29.71 2.07
C ARG A 160 -37.63 -29.69 0.79
N GLU A 161 -37.31 -30.67 -0.06
CA GLU A 161 -38.15 -31.51 -0.93
C GLU A 161 -39.18 -30.87 -1.87
N HIS A 162 -38.99 -31.09 -3.18
CA HIS A 162 -39.88 -31.98 -3.91
C HIS A 162 -39.15 -32.68 -5.08
N SER A 163 -39.26 -34.01 -5.08
CA SER A 163 -38.81 -34.95 -6.09
C SER A 163 -39.57 -34.80 -7.41
N VAL A 164 -38.85 -34.76 -8.53
CA VAL A 164 -39.18 -35.53 -9.73
C VAL A 164 -37.87 -35.89 -10.42
N ALA A 165 -37.70 -37.18 -10.72
CA ALA A 165 -36.60 -37.71 -11.50
C ALA A 165 -36.68 -37.21 -12.95
N ASP A 166 -35.54 -36.92 -13.57
CA ASP A 166 -35.25 -37.46 -14.90
C ASP A 166 -33.73 -37.52 -15.14
N ASP A 167 -33.41 -38.61 -15.81
CA ASP A 167 -32.16 -39.15 -16.32
C ASP A 167 -31.45 -38.20 -17.29
N ASP A 168 -30.13 -38.01 -17.16
CA ASP A 168 -29.19 -38.29 -18.26
C ASP A 168 -27.72 -38.12 -17.86
N GLY A 169 -26.89 -38.99 -18.42
CA GLY A 169 -25.51 -39.28 -18.02
C GLY A 169 -24.45 -38.21 -18.33
N LEU A 170 -23.63 -37.99 -17.31
CA LEU A 170 -22.15 -37.97 -17.27
C LEU A 170 -21.32 -37.56 -18.50
N SER A 171 -20.53 -36.51 -18.20
CA SER A 171 -19.16 -36.16 -18.62
C SER A 171 -18.93 -35.74 -20.08
N SER A 172 -19.07 -34.44 -20.33
CA SER A 172 -18.26 -33.73 -21.32
C SER A 172 -16.95 -33.30 -20.65
N GLU A 173 -15.84 -33.91 -21.08
CA GLU A 173 -14.51 -33.34 -20.95
C GLU A 173 -14.50 -31.93 -21.57
N SER A 174 -13.95 -30.97 -20.84
CA SER A 174 -13.27 -29.84 -21.48
C SER A 174 -11.96 -29.60 -20.74
N GLU A 175 -10.90 -29.96 -21.43
CA GLU A 175 -9.51 -29.68 -21.09
C GLU A 175 -9.34 -28.19 -20.85
N LEU A 176 -9.01 -27.80 -19.62
CA LEU A 176 -8.43 -26.48 -19.36
C LEU A 176 -6.91 -26.64 -19.44
N ASN A 177 -6.41 -26.34 -20.63
CA ASN A 177 -4.99 -26.21 -20.95
C ASN A 177 -4.24 -25.49 -19.83
N GLU A 178 -3.16 -26.12 -19.40
CA GLU A 178 -2.18 -25.54 -18.48
C GLU A 178 -1.72 -24.19 -19.01
N VAL A 179 -1.81 -23.21 -18.11
CA VAL A 179 -1.58 -21.80 -18.38
C VAL A 179 -0.13 -21.59 -18.76
N ASP A 180 -0.01 -21.04 -19.96
CA ASP A 180 1.11 -20.40 -20.61
C ASP A 180 2.21 -19.90 -19.66
N GLU A 181 3.43 -20.26 -20.04
CA GLU A 181 4.69 -19.79 -19.52
C GLU A 181 4.61 -18.27 -19.31
N MET A 182 4.76 -17.81 -18.06
CA MET A 182 4.68 -16.39 -17.67
C MET A 182 5.87 -15.65 -18.27
N THR A 183 5.77 -15.38 -19.56
CA THR A 183 6.63 -14.49 -20.30
C THR A 183 6.36 -13.12 -19.70
N VAL A 184 7.32 -12.61 -18.93
CA VAL A 184 7.29 -11.26 -18.37
C VAL A 184 7.18 -10.29 -19.55
N LYS A 185 5.94 -9.96 -19.90
CA LYS A 185 5.64 -8.96 -20.91
C LYS A 185 5.97 -7.61 -20.32
N LYS A 186 7.17 -7.15 -20.66
CA LYS A 186 7.57 -5.75 -20.60
C LYS A 186 6.77 -5.00 -21.67
N GLU A 187 5.48 -4.79 -21.44
CA GLU A 187 4.67 -3.95 -22.32
C GLU A 187 4.77 -2.49 -21.87
N ASN A 188 5.67 -1.79 -22.55
CA ASN A 188 5.75 -0.34 -22.80
C ASN A 188 4.70 0.55 -22.09
N SER A 189 5.12 1.17 -20.99
CA SER A 189 4.81 2.57 -20.73
C SER A 189 5.50 3.44 -21.79
N LEU A 190 4.89 3.53 -22.97
CA LEU A 190 5.21 4.56 -23.97
C LEU A 190 4.29 5.76 -23.72
N LEU A 191 4.47 6.39 -22.57
CA LEU A 191 4.12 7.80 -22.38
C LEU A 191 5.44 8.57 -22.33
N VAL A 192 5.80 9.11 -23.48
CA VAL A 192 6.97 9.97 -23.68
C VAL A 192 6.90 11.14 -22.70
N GLY A 193 7.86 11.18 -21.76
CA GLY A 193 7.88 12.20 -20.71
C GLY A 193 9.05 12.13 -19.73
N GLY A 194 10.29 11.92 -20.20
CA GLY A 194 11.52 12.11 -19.41
C GLY A 194 11.94 10.93 -18.52
N ASP A 195 13.21 10.91 -18.12
CA ASP A 195 13.88 9.92 -17.25
C ASP A 195 13.29 9.87 -15.81
N SER A 196 11.96 9.77 -15.65
CA SER A 196 11.33 9.69 -14.35
C SER A 196 11.40 8.26 -13.83
N VAL A 197 12.18 8.05 -12.77
CA VAL A 197 12.12 6.84 -11.96
C VAL A 197 10.78 6.85 -11.22
N ASP A 198 9.97 5.81 -11.40
CA ASP A 198 8.73 5.63 -10.65
C ASP A 198 9.04 5.41 -9.16
N GLY A 199 8.33 6.09 -8.27
CA GLY A 199 8.63 6.05 -6.84
C GLY A 199 7.56 5.40 -5.96
N ALA A 200 6.29 5.70 -6.21
CA ALA A 200 5.18 5.20 -5.39
C ALA A 200 3.92 5.00 -6.22
N LEU A 201 3.21 3.90 -5.94
CA LEU A 201 1.87 3.64 -6.47
C LEU A 201 0.81 4.20 -5.51
N TRP A 202 -0.22 4.85 -6.06
CA TRP A 202 -1.31 5.45 -5.29
C TRP A 202 -2.66 4.98 -5.83
N ASP A 203 -3.43 4.29 -4.99
CA ASP A 203 -4.85 4.01 -5.22
C ASP A 203 -5.70 5.07 -4.51
N ILE A 204 -6.43 5.87 -5.30
CA ILE A 204 -7.26 6.97 -4.80
C ILE A 204 -8.73 6.66 -5.09
N PHE A 205 -9.52 6.62 -4.03
CA PHE A 205 -10.96 6.38 -4.11
C PHE A 205 -11.74 7.64 -3.77
N ARG A 206 -12.92 7.75 -4.37
CA ARG A 206 -13.86 8.82 -4.08
C ARG A 206 -14.48 8.63 -2.70
N ARG A 207 -14.75 9.74 -2.01
CA ARG A 207 -15.37 9.70 -0.68
C ARG A 207 -16.76 9.08 -0.71
N GLU A 208 -17.48 9.24 -1.81
CA GLU A 208 -18.81 8.67 -2.03
C GLU A 208 -18.81 7.13 -2.06
N ASP A 209 -17.65 6.51 -2.36
CA ASP A 209 -17.51 5.06 -2.42
C ASP A 209 -17.10 4.44 -1.08
N VAL A 210 -16.87 5.24 -0.03
CA VAL A 210 -16.48 4.74 1.31
C VAL A 210 -17.41 3.62 1.81
N PRO A 211 -18.75 3.72 1.75
CA PRO A 211 -19.62 2.62 2.20
C PRO A 211 -19.39 1.31 1.43
N LYS A 212 -19.14 1.39 0.12
CA LYS A 212 -18.87 0.20 -0.72
C LYS A 212 -17.51 -0.42 -0.39
N LEU A 213 -16.50 0.42 -0.13
CA LEU A 213 -15.18 -0.03 0.27
C LEU A 213 -15.23 -0.72 1.64
N GLU A 214 -15.96 -0.16 2.60
CA GLU A 214 -16.15 -0.78 3.90
C GLU A 214 -16.85 -2.14 3.79
N GLU A 215 -17.89 -2.24 2.97
CA GLU A 215 -18.59 -3.50 2.70
C GLU A 215 -17.65 -4.52 2.05
N TYR A 216 -16.90 -4.10 1.03
CA TYR A 216 -15.91 -4.95 0.36
C TYR A 216 -14.86 -5.46 1.36
N LEU A 217 -14.26 -4.57 2.15
CA LEU A 217 -13.25 -4.97 3.14
C LEU A 217 -13.83 -5.90 4.21
N LYS A 218 -15.07 -5.72 4.65
CA LYS A 218 -15.76 -6.64 5.57
C LYS A 218 -16.01 -8.01 4.95
N ASN A 219 -16.34 -8.07 3.66
CA ASN A 219 -16.61 -9.32 2.96
C ASN A 219 -15.32 -10.07 2.58
N HIS A 220 -14.25 -9.33 2.31
CA HIS A 220 -12.99 -9.83 1.76
C HIS A 220 -11.81 -9.77 2.74
N PHE A 221 -12.01 -9.42 4.03
CA PHE A 221 -10.90 -9.27 5.00
C PHE A 221 -9.96 -10.49 5.08
N ARG A 222 -10.50 -11.68 4.79
CA ARG A 222 -9.77 -12.96 4.78
C ARG A 222 -8.83 -13.14 3.59
N GLU A 223 -8.93 -12.31 2.56
CA GLU A 223 -8.00 -12.29 1.44
C GLU A 223 -6.73 -11.52 1.79
N PHE A 224 -6.79 -10.63 2.78
CA PHE A 224 -5.66 -9.82 3.20
C PHE A 224 -4.85 -10.49 4.32
N ARG A 225 -3.55 -10.20 4.35
CA ARG A 225 -2.60 -10.72 5.33
C ARG A 225 -1.66 -9.62 5.81
N HIS A 226 -1.23 -9.71 7.06
CA HIS A 226 -0.07 -8.99 7.55
C HIS A 226 1.23 -9.61 7.01
N LEU A 227 2.36 -8.94 7.30
CA LEU A 227 3.70 -9.50 7.09
C LEU A 227 3.82 -10.91 7.70
N HIS A 228 4.60 -11.77 7.04
CA HIS A 228 4.79 -13.18 7.41
C HIS A 228 3.49 -13.98 7.49
N CYS A 229 2.53 -13.69 6.60
CA CYS A 229 1.33 -14.52 6.40
C CYS A 229 0.36 -14.53 7.59
N SER A 230 0.43 -13.56 8.50
CA SER A 230 -0.50 -13.53 9.63
C SER A 230 -1.88 -13.06 9.16
N PRO A 231 -2.97 -13.77 9.49
CA PRO A 231 -4.33 -13.37 9.11
C PRO A 231 -4.74 -12.04 9.76
N LEU A 232 -5.62 -11.31 9.10
CA LEU A 232 -6.33 -10.20 9.73
C LEU A 232 -7.40 -10.75 10.68
N ASN A 233 -7.48 -10.17 11.87
CA ASN A 233 -8.58 -10.41 12.79
C ASN A 233 -9.75 -9.47 12.44
N GLN A 234 -10.97 -9.96 12.63
CA GLN A 234 -12.19 -9.16 12.48
C GLN A 234 -12.37 -8.19 13.64
#